data_AF-A0A533RSJ1-F1
#
_entry.id   AF-A0A533RSJ1-F1
#
_cell.length_a   1.000
_cell.length_b   1.000
_cell.length_c   1.000
_cell.angle_alpha   90.00
_cell.angle_beta   90.00
_cell.angle_gamma   90.00
#
_symmetry.space_group_name_H-M   'P 1'
#
loop_
_entity.id
_entity.type
_entity.pdbx_description
1 polymer ?
#
loop_
_entity_poly.entity_id
_entity_poly.type
_entity_poly.pdbx_seq_one_letter_code
_entity_poly.pdbx_strand_id
1 'polypeptide(L)'
;MNWFNRLSIATKLALGCALLVMMALGMAAIGYVGMQSIMGTADTIAQESLPGIDTLRTFQAMQESMFTYSQGLLLEPAPDVAKEYKEAWKQNNADASAALDTYGKRYVAPANKQHIADMKKAWADLVKADTHTVALYEKFALTGDRAYLAQAKTYANTTENDYYNTSATLLATMIGVEQARAAAQSKQADADQVRGQSMLA
;
A
#
# COMPACT_ATOMS: atom_id res chain seq x y z
N MET A 1 28.87 -54.94 -16.34
CA MET A 1 29.25 -54.68 -14.92
C MET A 1 30.66 -55.12 -14.52
N ASN A 2 31.49 -55.70 -15.41
CA ASN A 2 32.83 -56.19 -15.04
C ASN A 2 33.90 -55.10 -14.83
N TRP A 3 33.61 -53.86 -15.24
CA TRP A 3 34.57 -52.75 -15.12
C TRP A 3 34.81 -52.33 -13.65
N PHE A 4 33.76 -52.36 -12.83
CA PHE A 4 33.85 -52.00 -11.41
C PHE A 4 34.67 -53.01 -10.60
N ASN A 5 34.59 -54.30 -10.96
CA ASN A 5 35.39 -55.35 -10.32
C ASN A 5 36.88 -55.29 -10.66
N ARG A 6 37.28 -54.56 -11.71
CA ARG A 6 38.69 -54.34 -12.10
C ARG A 6 39.36 -53.17 -11.39
N LEU A 7 38.61 -52.36 -10.62
CA LEU A 7 39.16 -51.22 -9.90
C LEU A 7 39.81 -51.64 -8.58
N SER A 8 40.91 -50.97 -8.22
CA SER A 8 41.55 -51.15 -6.92
C SER A 8 40.60 -50.76 -5.78
N ILE A 9 40.77 -51.37 -4.61
CA ILE A 9 39.97 -51.06 -3.40
C ILE A 9 40.02 -49.55 -3.07
N ALA A 10 41.20 -48.92 -3.20
CA ALA A 10 41.37 -47.50 -2.99
C ALA A 10 40.52 -46.66 -3.96
N THR A 11 40.46 -47.04 -5.24
CA THR A 11 39.64 -46.35 -6.25
C THR A 11 38.14 -46.50 -5.99
N LYS A 12 37.70 -47.68 -5.52
CA LYS A 12 36.30 -47.91 -5.14
C LYS A 12 35.88 -47.04 -3.95
N LEU A 13 36.76 -46.93 -2.95
CA LEU A 13 36.55 -46.08 -1.77
C LEU A 13 36.52 -44.59 -2.14
N ALA A 14 37.45 -44.15 -2.99
CA ALA A 14 37.48 -42.78 -3.50
C ALA A 14 36.23 -42.42 -4.32
N LEU A 15 35.73 -43.34 -5.15
CA LEU A 15 34.45 -43.19 -5.87
C LEU A 15 33.27 -43.05 -4.91
N GLY A 16 33.20 -43.88 -3.87
CA GLY A 16 32.17 -43.78 -2.83
C GLY A 16 32.19 -42.43 -2.10
N CYS A 17 33.38 -41.98 -1.66
CA CYS A 17 33.54 -40.66 -1.05
C CYS A 17 33.20 -39.51 -2.00
N ALA A 18 33.63 -39.57 -3.27
CA ALA A 18 33.31 -38.54 -4.26
C ALA A 18 31.80 -38.44 -4.52
N LEU A 19 31.09 -39.58 -4.51
CA LEU A 19 29.64 -39.63 -4.70
C LEU A 19 28.89 -39.04 -3.50
N LEU A 20 29.36 -39.30 -2.27
CA LEU A 20 28.85 -38.67 -1.06
C LEU A 20 29.06 -37.15 -1.06
N VAL A 21 30.25 -36.69 -1.46
CA VAL A 21 30.54 -35.24 -1.58
C VAL A 21 29.67 -34.61 -2.65
N MET A 22 29.48 -35.25 -3.81
CA MET A 22 28.57 -34.75 -4.85
C MET A 22 27.12 -34.69 -4.38
N MET A 23 26.64 -35.69 -3.65
CA MET A 23 25.30 -35.67 -3.04
C MET A 23 25.17 -34.53 -2.04
N ALA A 24 26.15 -34.34 -1.16
CA ALA A 24 26.15 -33.24 -0.20
C ALA A 24 26.15 -31.87 -0.89
N LEU A 25 26.96 -31.69 -1.94
CA LEU A 25 26.97 -30.46 -2.74
C LEU A 25 25.66 -30.23 -3.49
N GLY A 26 25.04 -31.29 -4.02
CA GLY A 26 23.74 -31.22 -4.68
C GLY A 26 22.62 -30.79 -3.71
N MET A 27 22.57 -31.39 -2.52
CA MET A 27 21.63 -30.99 -1.46
C MET A 27 21.88 -29.56 -0.99
N ALA A 28 23.14 -29.15 -0.84
CA ALA A 28 23.50 -27.78 -0.47
C ALA A 28 23.07 -26.77 -1.56
N ALA A 29 23.27 -27.08 -2.84
CA ALA A 29 22.86 -26.21 -3.95
C ALA A 29 21.33 -26.08 -4.04
N ILE A 30 20.59 -27.19 -3.91
CA ILE A 30 19.12 -27.19 -3.91
C ILE A 30 18.58 -26.41 -2.70
N GLY A 31 19.13 -26.66 -1.52
CA GLY A 31 18.78 -25.92 -0.30
C GLY A 31 19.05 -24.42 -0.43
N TYR A 32 20.18 -24.03 -1.02
CA TYR A 32 20.54 -22.63 -1.24
C TYR A 32 19.57 -21.92 -2.21
N VAL A 33 19.22 -22.56 -3.33
CA VAL A 33 18.26 -21.99 -4.31
C VAL A 33 16.87 -21.87 -3.69
N GLY A 34 16.42 -22.88 -2.95
CA GLY A 34 15.14 -22.82 -2.23
C GLY A 34 15.11 -21.66 -1.24
N MET A 35 16.17 -21.51 -0.43
CA MET A 35 16.29 -20.45 0.57
C MET A 35 16.32 -19.04 -0.05
N GLN A 36 17.02 -18.84 -1.18
CA GLN A 36 16.98 -17.58 -1.91
C GLN A 36 15.59 -17.20 -2.42
N SER A 37 14.82 -18.17 -2.94
CA SER A 37 13.46 -17.90 -3.45
C SER A 37 12.49 -17.47 -2.34
N ILE A 38 12.60 -18.12 -1.16
CA ILE A 38 11.79 -17.81 0.01
C ILE A 38 12.17 -16.43 0.57
N MET A 39 13.47 -16.15 0.71
CA MET A 39 13.96 -14.85 1.18
C MET A 39 13.53 -13.71 0.24
N GLY A 40 13.64 -13.87 -1.08
CA GLY A 40 13.22 -12.84 -2.04
C GLY A 40 11.72 -12.55 -1.99
N THR A 41 10.88 -13.56 -1.76
CA THR A 41 9.43 -13.37 -1.64
C THR A 41 9.06 -12.71 -0.30
N ALA A 42 9.71 -13.11 0.79
CA ALA A 42 9.53 -12.49 2.10
C ALA A 42 9.97 -11.02 2.11
N ASP A 43 11.11 -10.70 1.51
CA ASP A 43 11.60 -9.32 1.37
C ASP A 43 10.64 -8.46 0.54
N THR A 44 10.10 -8.99 -0.56
CA THR A 44 9.13 -8.26 -1.38
C THR A 44 7.85 -7.92 -0.60
N ILE A 45 7.32 -8.85 0.19
CA ILE A 45 6.14 -8.61 1.04
C ILE A 45 6.45 -7.56 2.11
N ALA A 46 7.58 -7.72 2.81
CA ALA A 46 7.97 -6.88 3.94
C ALA A 46 8.37 -5.46 3.52
N GLN A 47 9.01 -5.30 2.36
CA GLN A 47 9.58 -4.01 1.93
C GLN A 47 8.69 -3.26 0.94
N GLU A 48 7.78 -3.93 0.22
CA GLU A 48 6.95 -3.27 -0.80
C GLU A 48 5.46 -3.33 -0.47
N SER A 49 4.90 -4.53 -0.25
CA SER A 49 3.45 -4.71 -0.15
C SER A 49 2.86 -4.15 1.13
N LEU A 50 3.43 -4.49 2.30
CA LEU A 50 2.94 -3.98 3.58
C LEU A 50 3.14 -2.46 3.73
N PRO A 51 4.32 -1.88 3.43
CA PRO A 51 4.50 -0.42 3.47
C PRO A 51 3.61 0.32 2.47
N GLY A 52 3.35 -0.27 1.30
CA GLY A 52 2.41 0.28 0.32
C GLY A 52 0.98 0.39 0.87
N ILE A 53 0.48 -0.68 1.48
CA ILE A 53 -0.85 -0.70 2.11
C ILE A 53 -0.91 0.33 3.25
N ASP A 54 0.11 0.37 4.10
CA ASP A 54 0.18 1.29 5.24
C ASP A 54 0.18 2.77 4.77
N THR A 55 0.90 3.06 3.69
CA THR A 55 0.89 4.39 3.08
C THR A 55 -0.50 4.78 2.54
N LEU A 56 -1.21 3.83 1.89
CA LEU A 56 -2.59 4.06 1.44
C LEU A 56 -3.58 4.23 2.60
N ARG A 57 -3.39 3.51 3.71
CA ARG A 57 -4.19 3.68 4.94
C ARG A 57 -3.91 5.00 5.63
N THR A 58 -2.66 5.45 5.63
CA THR A 58 -2.30 6.79 6.08
C THR A 58 -3.01 7.84 5.24
N PHE A 59 -2.96 7.71 3.91
CA PHE A 59 -3.72 8.58 3.01
C PHE A 59 -5.22 8.57 3.33
N GLN A 60 -5.81 7.39 3.52
CA GLN A 60 -7.23 7.24 3.91
C GLN A 60 -7.56 8.05 5.17
N ALA A 61 -6.80 7.84 6.25
CA ALA A 61 -7.04 8.50 7.52
C ALA A 61 -6.92 10.03 7.41
N MET A 62 -5.92 10.52 6.66
CA MET A 62 -5.74 11.95 6.46
C MET A 62 -6.84 12.56 5.56
N GLN A 63 -7.28 11.87 4.51
CA GLN A 63 -8.42 12.28 3.68
C GLN A 63 -9.71 12.37 4.52
N GLU A 64 -10.01 11.33 5.30
CA GLU A 64 -11.21 11.28 6.16
C GLU A 64 -11.16 12.37 7.24
N SER A 65 -9.99 12.60 7.85
CA SER A 65 -9.81 13.64 8.85
C SER A 65 -9.97 15.03 8.25
N MET A 66 -9.36 15.31 7.09
CA MET A 66 -9.54 16.55 6.34
C MET A 66 -11.03 16.83 6.09
N PHE A 67 -11.74 15.86 5.51
CA PHE A 67 -13.16 15.99 5.20
C PHE A 67 -14.00 16.18 6.47
N THR A 68 -13.68 15.47 7.56
CA THR A 68 -14.38 15.65 8.84
C THR A 68 -14.24 17.07 9.38
N TYR A 69 -13.04 17.67 9.28
CA TYR A 69 -12.83 19.04 9.74
C TYR A 69 -13.54 20.07 8.88
N SER A 70 -13.59 19.90 7.55
CA SER A 70 -14.35 20.80 6.67
C SER A 70 -15.85 20.74 6.96
N GLN A 71 -16.41 19.54 7.17
CA GLN A 71 -17.80 19.36 7.59
C GLN A 71 -18.06 19.92 9.01
N GLY A 72 -17.09 19.79 9.91
CA GLY A 72 -17.17 20.33 11.27
C GLY A 72 -17.33 21.86 11.30
N LEU A 73 -16.75 22.59 10.35
CA LEU A 73 -16.95 24.04 10.22
C LEU A 73 -18.41 24.40 9.92
N LEU A 74 -19.14 23.55 9.19
CA LEU A 74 -20.54 23.78 8.83
C LEU A 74 -21.49 23.67 10.02
N LEU A 75 -21.02 23.14 11.16
CA LEU A 75 -21.74 23.08 12.42
C LEU A 75 -21.65 24.37 13.24
N GLU A 76 -21.04 25.42 12.68
CA GLU A 76 -20.88 26.73 13.34
C GLU A 76 -20.17 26.62 14.70
N PRO A 77 -18.97 26.01 14.75
CA PRO A 77 -18.24 25.87 16.00
C PRO A 77 -17.83 27.24 16.53
N ALA A 78 -17.48 27.28 17.82
CA ALA A 78 -16.91 28.47 18.43
C ALA A 78 -15.65 28.94 17.65
N PRO A 79 -15.32 30.25 17.63
CA PRO A 79 -14.27 30.78 16.76
C PRO A 79 -12.88 30.15 16.96
N ASP A 80 -12.54 29.79 18.19
CA ASP A 80 -11.32 29.07 18.56
C ASP A 80 -11.29 27.64 17.98
N VAL A 81 -12.40 26.91 18.11
CA VAL A 81 -12.56 25.57 17.51
C VAL A 81 -12.55 25.65 15.98
N ALA A 82 -13.18 26.66 15.39
CA ALA A 82 -13.16 26.89 13.95
C ALA A 82 -11.73 27.12 13.43
N LYS A 83 -10.90 27.82 14.20
CA LYS A 83 -9.49 28.02 13.86
C LYS A 83 -8.72 26.70 13.90
N GLU A 84 -8.89 25.91 14.97
CA GLU A 84 -8.28 24.59 15.10
C GLU A 84 -8.66 23.68 13.93
N TYR A 85 -9.95 23.61 13.58
CA TYR A 85 -10.43 22.80 12.45
C TYR A 85 -9.79 23.22 11.13
N LYS A 86 -9.62 24.52 10.87
CA LYS A 86 -8.95 24.99 9.65
C LYS A 86 -7.47 24.66 9.61
N GLU A 87 -6.78 24.73 10.75
CA GLU A 87 -5.36 24.36 10.84
C GLU A 87 -5.17 22.86 10.63
N ALA A 88 -5.99 22.04 11.31
CA ALA A 88 -5.98 20.60 11.15
C ALA A 88 -6.36 20.17 9.71
N TRP A 89 -7.37 20.81 9.12
CA TRP A 89 -7.75 20.61 7.71
C TRP A 89 -6.57 20.84 6.75
N LYS A 90 -5.86 21.97 6.88
CA LYS A 90 -4.68 22.27 6.04
C LYS A 90 -3.59 21.24 6.20
N GLN A 91 -3.29 20.86 7.44
CA GLN A 91 -2.24 19.89 7.74
C GLN A 91 -2.58 18.51 7.16
N ASN A 92 -3.80 18.02 7.38
CA ASN A 92 -4.26 16.73 6.85
C ASN A 92 -4.27 16.70 5.33
N ASN A 93 -4.63 17.79 4.65
CA ASN A 93 -4.54 17.87 3.19
C ASN A 93 -3.07 17.72 2.70
N ALA A 94 -2.13 18.39 3.37
CA ALA A 94 -0.71 18.28 3.05
C ALA A 94 -0.19 16.85 3.29
N ASP A 95 -0.55 16.25 4.43
CA ASP A 95 -0.10 14.91 4.82
C ASP A 95 -0.71 13.82 3.92
N ALA A 96 -2.00 13.93 3.57
CA ALA A 96 -2.64 13.07 2.57
C ALA A 96 -1.91 13.17 1.22
N SER A 97 -1.68 14.39 0.74
CA SER A 97 -0.98 14.60 -0.54
C SER A 97 0.42 13.97 -0.53
N ALA A 98 1.16 14.13 0.56
CA ALA A 98 2.50 13.54 0.73
C ALA A 98 2.46 12.00 0.79
N ALA A 99 1.47 11.41 1.48
CA ALA A 99 1.28 9.96 1.54
C ALA A 99 0.97 9.39 0.15
N LEU A 100 0.04 10.00 -0.59
CA LEU A 100 -0.32 9.55 -1.94
C LEU A 100 0.87 9.64 -2.91
N ASP A 101 1.67 10.70 -2.79
CA ASP A 101 2.89 10.86 -3.56
C ASP A 101 3.96 9.82 -3.21
N THR A 102 4.12 9.52 -1.92
CA THR A 102 5.06 8.50 -1.43
C THR A 102 4.68 7.13 -1.97
N TYR A 103 3.40 6.77 -1.89
CA TYR A 103 2.89 5.54 -2.47
C TYR A 103 3.17 5.47 -3.97
N GLY A 104 2.81 6.53 -4.72
CA GLY A 104 3.01 6.59 -6.17
C GLY A 104 4.48 6.52 -6.61
N LYS A 105 5.42 6.99 -5.78
CA LYS A 105 6.87 6.97 -6.08
C LYS A 105 7.56 5.68 -5.66
N ARG A 106 7.18 5.09 -4.53
CA ARG A 106 7.94 4.01 -3.89
C ARG A 106 7.27 2.65 -3.94
N TYR A 107 5.94 2.61 -3.92
CA TYR A 107 5.21 1.37 -3.63
C TYR A 107 4.16 1.01 -4.70
N VAL A 108 4.01 1.82 -5.75
CA VAL A 108 3.00 1.56 -6.78
C VAL A 108 3.25 0.23 -7.49
N ALA A 109 2.38 -0.74 -7.23
CA ALA A 109 2.41 -2.01 -7.93
C ALA A 109 2.03 -1.82 -9.42
N PRO A 110 2.49 -2.69 -10.33
CA PRO A 110 2.11 -2.63 -11.75
C PRO A 110 0.60 -2.57 -11.98
N ALA A 111 -0.18 -3.33 -11.21
CA ALA A 111 -1.64 -3.35 -11.29
C ALA A 111 -2.31 -2.03 -10.82
N ASN A 112 -1.62 -1.24 -10.00
CA ASN A 112 -2.11 0.06 -9.52
C ASN A 112 -1.60 1.26 -10.33
N LYS A 113 -0.79 1.05 -11.38
CA LYS A 113 -0.22 2.15 -12.18
C LYS A 113 -1.26 3.07 -12.83
N GLN A 114 -2.36 2.51 -13.31
CA GLN A 114 -3.45 3.33 -13.86
C GLN A 114 -4.23 4.01 -12.72
N HIS A 115 -4.55 3.25 -11.68
CA HIS A 115 -5.33 3.73 -10.55
C HIS A 115 -4.66 4.89 -9.80
N ILE A 116 -3.33 4.94 -9.68
CA ILE A 116 -2.67 6.05 -9.00
C ILE A 116 -2.86 7.39 -9.72
N ALA A 117 -2.94 7.41 -11.05
CA ALA A 117 -3.19 8.64 -11.80
C ALA A 117 -4.62 9.12 -11.59
N ASP A 118 -5.59 8.20 -11.67
CA ASP A 118 -7.00 8.47 -11.43
C ASP A 118 -7.23 8.93 -9.98
N MET A 119 -6.57 8.29 -9.02
CA MET A 119 -6.61 8.64 -7.60
C MET A 119 -6.05 10.04 -7.33
N LYS A 120 -4.91 10.40 -7.95
CA LYS A 120 -4.34 11.75 -7.83
C LYS A 120 -5.27 12.81 -8.39
N LYS A 121 -5.95 12.51 -9.50
CA LYS A 121 -6.96 13.40 -10.07
C LYS A 121 -8.15 13.54 -9.14
N ALA A 122 -8.73 12.43 -8.67
CA ALA A 122 -9.88 12.44 -7.76
C ALA A 122 -9.56 13.18 -6.45
N TRP A 123 -8.35 12.98 -5.91
CA TRP A 123 -7.87 13.72 -4.74
C TRP A 123 -7.79 15.23 -5.01
N ALA A 124 -7.21 15.65 -6.14
CA ALA A 124 -7.14 17.07 -6.49
C ALA A 124 -8.52 17.71 -6.70
N ASP A 125 -9.45 16.96 -7.32
CA ASP A 125 -10.83 17.41 -7.53
C ASP A 125 -11.57 17.53 -6.17
N LEU A 126 -11.37 16.60 -5.23
CA LEU A 126 -11.86 16.69 -3.85
C LEU A 126 -11.27 17.89 -3.11
N VAL A 127 -9.94 18.06 -3.11
CA VAL A 127 -9.26 19.19 -2.42
C VAL A 127 -9.80 20.53 -2.93
N LYS A 128 -10.02 20.64 -4.24
CA LYS A 128 -10.61 21.85 -4.84
C LYS A 128 -12.04 22.09 -4.35
N ALA A 129 -12.87 21.05 -4.31
CA ALA A 129 -14.24 21.16 -3.84
C ALA A 129 -14.30 21.52 -2.35
N ASP A 130 -13.53 20.84 -1.52
CA ASP A 130 -13.47 21.07 -0.08
C ASP A 130 -12.93 22.47 0.25
N THR A 131 -11.89 22.93 -0.47
CA THR A 131 -11.39 24.32 -0.38
C THR A 131 -12.49 25.34 -0.70
N HIS A 132 -13.39 25.04 -1.65
CA HIS A 132 -14.52 25.90 -1.97
C HIS A 132 -15.53 25.98 -0.81
N THR A 133 -15.85 24.83 -0.19
CA THR A 133 -16.69 24.75 1.01
C THR A 133 -16.11 25.59 2.15
N VAL A 134 -14.82 25.42 2.45
CA VAL A 134 -14.12 26.20 3.49
C VAL A 134 -14.14 27.69 3.16
N ALA A 135 -13.92 28.09 1.91
CA ALA A 135 -13.96 29.50 1.50
C ALA A 135 -15.36 30.12 1.65
N LEU A 136 -16.43 29.37 1.37
CA LEU A 136 -17.80 29.82 1.62
C LEU A 136 -18.06 30.00 3.13
N TYR A 137 -17.60 29.06 3.95
CA TYR A 137 -17.65 29.19 5.41
C TYR A 137 -16.89 30.42 5.90
N GLU A 138 -15.70 30.70 5.38
CA GLU A 138 -14.93 31.89 5.76
C GLU A 138 -15.65 33.20 5.43
N LYS A 139 -16.34 33.27 4.28
CA LYS A 139 -17.21 34.42 3.95
C LYS A 139 -18.33 34.57 4.97
N PHE A 140 -18.98 33.48 5.36
CA PHE A 140 -19.98 33.49 6.42
C PHE A 140 -19.38 33.99 7.75
N ALA A 141 -18.25 33.45 8.18
CA ALA A 141 -17.60 33.83 9.44
C ALA A 141 -17.20 35.31 9.48
N LEU A 142 -16.82 35.89 8.33
CA LEU A 142 -16.44 37.30 8.21
C LEU A 142 -17.64 38.26 8.16
N THR A 143 -18.75 37.84 7.54
CA THR A 143 -19.88 38.74 7.23
C THR A 143 -21.12 38.51 8.09
N GLY A 144 -21.25 37.33 8.70
CA GLY A 144 -22.48 36.86 9.33
C GLY A 144 -23.59 36.50 8.33
N ASP A 145 -23.35 36.59 7.02
CA ASP A 145 -24.37 36.32 6.01
C ASP A 145 -24.65 34.82 5.88
N ARG A 146 -25.84 34.42 6.34
CA ARG A 146 -26.35 33.05 6.36
C ARG A 146 -26.48 32.44 4.97
N ALA A 147 -26.55 33.25 3.90
CA ALA A 147 -26.59 32.75 2.53
C ALA A 147 -25.32 31.97 2.18
N TYR A 148 -24.14 32.41 2.64
CA TYR A 148 -22.88 31.70 2.40
C TYR A 148 -22.82 30.36 3.11
N LEU A 149 -23.31 30.28 4.35
CA LEU A 149 -23.38 29.01 5.08
C LEU A 149 -24.35 28.03 4.42
N ALA A 150 -25.50 28.52 3.93
CA ALA A 150 -26.45 27.69 3.19
C ALA A 150 -25.86 27.17 1.87
N GLN A 151 -25.11 28.01 1.15
CA GLN A 151 -24.36 27.61 -0.04
C GLN A 151 -23.29 26.56 0.29
N ALA A 152 -22.51 26.77 1.36
CA ALA A 152 -21.48 25.83 1.81
C ALA A 152 -22.09 24.45 2.12
N LYS A 153 -23.18 24.40 2.90
CA LYS A 153 -23.90 23.16 3.22
C LYS A 153 -24.46 22.47 1.98
N THR A 154 -25.03 23.23 1.04
CA THR A 154 -25.58 22.66 -0.20
C THR A 154 -24.48 22.08 -1.07
N TYR A 155 -23.38 22.79 -1.23
CA TYR A 155 -22.23 22.35 -2.01
C TYR A 155 -21.55 21.13 -1.38
N ALA A 156 -21.39 21.14 -0.06
CA ALA A 156 -20.85 20.02 0.72
C ALA A 156 -21.69 18.74 0.54
N ASN A 157 -23.02 18.85 0.70
CA ASN A 157 -23.94 17.72 0.58
C ASN A 157 -24.11 17.18 -0.84
N THR A 158 -23.62 17.88 -1.85
CA THR A 158 -23.73 17.48 -3.25
C THR A 158 -22.34 17.26 -3.84
N THR A 159 -21.75 18.31 -4.38
CA THR A 159 -20.53 18.26 -5.18
C THR A 159 -19.32 17.75 -4.40
N GLU A 160 -19.10 18.26 -3.19
CA GLU A 160 -17.95 17.83 -2.36
C GLU A 160 -18.06 16.35 -1.97
N ASN A 161 -19.25 15.92 -1.51
CA ASN A 161 -19.51 14.54 -1.14
C ASN A 161 -19.36 13.57 -2.33
N ASP A 162 -19.78 13.97 -3.54
CA ASP A 162 -19.58 13.18 -4.76
C ASP A 162 -18.08 12.97 -5.07
N TYR A 163 -17.27 14.02 -4.93
CA TYR A 163 -15.81 13.90 -5.09
C TYR A 163 -15.18 13.06 -3.98
N TYR A 164 -15.64 13.20 -2.73
CA TYR A 164 -15.18 12.37 -1.62
C TYR A 164 -15.47 10.88 -1.87
N ASN A 165 -16.69 10.55 -2.27
CA ASN A 165 -17.10 9.18 -2.57
C ASN A 165 -16.30 8.59 -3.75
N THR A 166 -16.03 9.40 -4.77
CA THR A 166 -15.17 9.01 -5.91
C THR A 166 -13.75 8.69 -5.45
N SER A 167 -13.14 9.59 -4.66
CA SER A 167 -11.81 9.43 -4.07
C SER A 167 -11.73 8.17 -3.19
N ALA A 168 -12.72 7.98 -2.31
CA ALA A 168 -12.80 6.83 -1.40
C ALA A 168 -12.96 5.49 -2.15
N THR A 169 -13.77 5.46 -3.21
CA THR A 169 -13.99 4.25 -4.04
C THR A 169 -12.70 3.84 -4.77
N LEU A 170 -11.99 4.80 -5.35
CA LEU A 170 -10.70 4.55 -6.00
C LEU A 170 -9.66 4.04 -5.00
N LEU A 171 -9.60 4.66 -3.81
CA LEU A 171 -8.71 4.24 -2.74
C LEU A 171 -8.99 2.80 -2.28
N ALA A 172 -10.27 2.46 -2.05
CA ALA A 172 -10.69 1.12 -1.68
C ALA A 172 -10.28 0.09 -2.75
N THR A 173 -10.41 0.46 -4.03
CA THR A 173 -9.95 -0.38 -5.16
C THR A 173 -8.44 -0.62 -5.10
N MET A 174 -7.64 0.44 -4.92
CA MET A 174 -6.19 0.33 -4.83
C MET A 174 -5.72 -0.51 -3.65
N ILE A 175 -6.33 -0.34 -2.47
CA ILE A 175 -6.06 -1.15 -1.28
C ILE A 175 -6.41 -2.61 -1.56
N GLY A 176 -7.55 -2.89 -2.20
CA GLY A 176 -7.95 -4.25 -2.57
C GLY A 176 -6.95 -4.92 -3.52
N VAL A 177 -6.41 -4.17 -4.50
CA VAL A 177 -5.36 -4.65 -5.40
C VAL A 177 -4.08 -5.00 -4.63
N GLU A 178 -3.63 -4.15 -3.71
CA GLU A 178 -2.43 -4.44 -2.90
C GLU A 178 -2.64 -5.63 -1.95
N GLN A 179 -3.83 -5.75 -1.33
CA GLN A 179 -4.17 -6.89 -0.48
C GLN A 179 -4.19 -8.20 -1.28
N ALA A 180 -4.75 -8.19 -2.49
CA ALA A 180 -4.75 -9.34 -3.38
C ALA A 180 -3.31 -9.72 -3.80
N ARG A 181 -2.46 -8.72 -4.09
CA ARG A 181 -1.04 -8.93 -4.39
C ARG A 181 -0.31 -9.57 -3.21
N ALA A 182 -0.45 -9.00 -2.01
CA ALA A 182 0.17 -9.52 -0.79
C ALA A 182 -0.28 -10.97 -0.50
N ALA A 183 -1.57 -11.28 -0.66
CA ALA A 183 -2.10 -12.62 -0.49
C ALA A 183 -1.54 -13.61 -1.53
N ALA A 184 -1.41 -13.19 -2.79
CA ALA A 184 -0.81 -14.02 -3.84
C ALA A 184 0.68 -14.30 -3.56
N GLN A 185 1.43 -13.29 -3.12
CA GLN A 185 2.84 -13.45 -2.74
C GLN A 185 3.00 -14.37 -1.52
N SER A 186 2.13 -14.25 -0.51
CA SER A 186 2.15 -15.15 0.66
C SER A 186 1.91 -16.61 0.25
N LYS A 187 0.91 -16.87 -0.59
CA LYS A 187 0.64 -18.23 -1.10
C LYS A 187 1.81 -18.80 -1.90
N GLN A 188 2.50 -17.96 -2.67
CA GLN A 188 3.69 -18.36 -3.42
C GLN A 188 4.84 -18.73 -2.47
N ALA A 189 5.08 -17.92 -1.43
CA ALA A 189 6.09 -18.21 -0.41
C ALA A 189 5.82 -19.55 0.30
N ASP A 190 4.56 -19.80 0.67
CA ASP A 190 4.16 -21.07 1.30
C ASP A 190 4.41 -22.28 0.36
N ALA A 191 4.06 -22.13 -0.92
CA ALA A 191 4.26 -23.17 -1.92
C ALA A 191 5.76 -23.46 -2.15
N ASP A 192 6.60 -22.43 -2.17
CA ASP A 192 8.05 -22.56 -2.34
C ASP A 192 8.69 -23.17 -1.08
N GLN A 193 8.19 -22.86 0.12
CA GLN A 193 8.59 -23.50 1.37
C GLN A 193 8.27 -25.00 1.38
N VAL A 194 7.04 -25.40 1.01
CA VAL A 194 6.66 -26.81 0.92
C VAL A 194 7.50 -27.55 -0.13
N ARG A 195 7.73 -26.93 -1.29
CA ARG A 195 8.58 -27.51 -2.33
C ARG A 195 10.01 -27.69 -1.83
N GLY A 196 10.58 -26.71 -1.13
CA GLY A 196 11.91 -26.81 -0.51
C GLY A 196 12.01 -27.96 0.49
N GLN A 197 10.99 -28.14 1.35
CA GLN A 197 10.94 -29.27 2.29
C GLN A 197 10.85 -30.63 1.59
N SER A 198 10.06 -30.73 0.50
CA SER A 198 9.92 -31.98 -0.26
C SER A 198 11.18 -32.41 -1.01
N MET A 199 12.11 -31.49 -1.30
CA MET A 199 13.40 -31.84 -1.92
C MET A 199 14.45 -32.29 -0.90
N LEU A 200 14.22 -32.05 0.39
CA LEU A 200 15.12 -32.42 1.49
C LEU A 200 14.72 -33.74 2.17
N ALA A 201 13.49 -34.21 1.94
CA ALA A 201 12.96 -35.48 2.43
C ALA A 201 13.23 -36.62 1.43
#